data_AF-A0A2W6UKP3-F1
#
_entry.id   AF-A0A2W6UKP3-F1
#
_cell.length_a   1.000
_cell.length_b   1.000
_cell.length_c   1.000
_cell.angle_alpha   90.00
_cell.angle_beta   90.00
_cell.angle_gamma   90.00
#
_symmetry.space_group_name_H-M   'P 1'
#
loop_
_entity.id
_entity.type
_entity.pdbx_description
1 polymer ?
#
loop_
_entity_poly.entity_id
_entity_poly.type
_entity_poly.pdbx_seq_one_letter_code
_entity_poly.pdbx_strand_id
1 'polypeptide(L)'
;MREDPPGLFDLPIPVGSRFEPARLTQARVRLGVSKTDLATQVKVSPAAIGQYEAGVNSPRPEVLDRLAMALQVRPEFFSVGRPLARIDSVNAHFRSLRSARVSDRQKALATATLVWELAFALERYVRLPEADLPSVPAGTAPAEAAALLRGHWNLPDGPVKHLVANAESRGIVVAVRPLSEIDAVDAFSVVVLDRPIIITTPRRTENVFKHRFSIAHEIGHLLLHREVTEPTASIEKEADAFAAAFLTPASAMDAALPQRLDLAALDRLGRTWGVSPTSLVRRMVERGRTTESSARRAYQRLNAVYDA
;
A
#
# COMPACT_ATOMS: atom_id res chain seq x y z
N MET A 1 11.98 14.60 -41.05
CA MET A 1 10.74 14.53 -40.26
C MET A 1 10.89 13.28 -39.40
N ARG A 2 11.14 13.42 -38.09
CA ARG A 2 11.32 12.25 -37.20
C ARG A 2 9.94 11.66 -36.93
N GLU A 3 9.73 10.43 -37.37
CA GLU A 3 8.58 9.60 -36.99
C GLU A 3 8.90 8.91 -35.66
N ASP A 4 8.85 9.65 -34.56
CA ASP A 4 8.81 9.01 -33.25
C ASP A 4 7.35 8.56 -33.01
N PRO A 5 7.11 7.30 -32.59
CA PRO A 5 5.77 6.85 -32.21
C PRO A 5 5.25 7.72 -31.05
N PRO A 6 3.95 8.06 -31.02
CA PRO A 6 3.40 8.94 -29.98
C PRO A 6 3.74 8.40 -28.59
N GLY A 7 4.26 9.27 -27.73
CA GLY A 7 4.56 8.95 -26.35
C GLY A 7 3.29 8.61 -25.56
N LEU A 8 3.47 8.06 -24.35
CA LEU A 8 2.39 7.71 -23.41
C LEU A 8 1.39 8.86 -23.16
N PHE A 9 1.78 10.11 -23.45
CA PHE A 9 0.98 11.32 -23.25
C PHE A 9 0.48 11.97 -24.56
N ASP A 10 0.80 11.40 -25.73
CA ASP A 10 0.53 12.00 -27.06
C ASP A 10 -0.67 11.36 -27.78
N LEU A 11 -1.44 10.51 -27.10
CA LEU A 11 -2.66 9.97 -27.68
C LEU A 11 -3.69 11.09 -27.86
N PRO A 12 -4.27 11.27 -29.06
CA PRO A 12 -5.36 12.22 -29.26
C PRO A 12 -6.54 11.79 -28.39
N ILE A 13 -6.79 12.55 -27.33
CA ILE A 13 -7.94 12.36 -26.45
C ILE A 13 -9.17 12.82 -27.25
N PRO A 14 -10.29 12.07 -27.26
CA PRO A 14 -11.50 12.48 -27.95
C PRO A 14 -11.96 13.86 -27.46
N VAL A 15 -11.73 14.89 -28.27
CA VAL A 15 -12.24 16.24 -28.04
C VAL A 15 -13.75 16.19 -28.27
N GLY A 16 -14.51 16.25 -27.18
CA GLY A 16 -15.98 16.17 -27.19
C GLY A 16 -16.61 15.20 -26.19
N SER A 17 -15.86 14.70 -25.21
CA SER A 17 -16.32 13.60 -24.36
C SER A 17 -17.26 14.05 -23.23
N ARG A 18 -18.36 13.29 -23.06
CA ARG A 18 -19.34 13.38 -21.98
C ARG A 18 -18.65 13.43 -20.61
N PHE A 19 -19.20 14.20 -19.67
CA PHE A 19 -18.72 14.25 -18.27
C PHE A 19 -18.93 12.90 -17.56
N GLU A 20 -17.91 12.42 -16.83
CA GLU A 20 -17.95 11.21 -16.02
C GLU A 20 -18.05 11.58 -14.51
N PRO A 21 -19.23 11.45 -13.88
CA PRO A 21 -19.48 11.80 -12.47
C PRO A 21 -18.52 11.17 -11.47
N ALA A 22 -18.16 9.90 -11.70
CA ALA A 22 -17.28 9.16 -10.79
C ALA A 22 -15.88 9.78 -10.70
N ARG A 23 -15.42 10.48 -11.75
CA ARG A 23 -14.13 11.20 -11.77
C ARG A 23 -14.13 12.37 -10.81
N LEU A 24 -15.23 13.12 -10.76
CA LEU A 24 -15.37 14.22 -9.81
C LEU A 24 -15.27 13.71 -8.38
N THR A 25 -16.01 12.64 -8.06
CA THR A 25 -15.96 11.97 -6.76
C THR A 25 -14.55 11.49 -6.44
N GLN A 26 -13.89 10.79 -7.37
CA GLN A 26 -12.53 10.26 -7.19
C GLN A 26 -11.51 11.36 -6.88
N ALA A 27 -11.50 12.44 -7.67
CA ALA A 27 -10.57 13.56 -7.47
C ALA A 27 -10.83 14.30 -6.15
N ARG A 28 -12.10 14.58 -5.82
CA ARG A 28 -12.46 15.24 -4.57
C ARG A 28 -12.08 14.41 -3.34
N VAL A 29 -12.44 13.12 -3.36
CA VAL A 29 -12.17 12.19 -2.25
C VAL A 29 -10.67 12.01 -2.05
N ARG A 30 -9.87 11.90 -3.12
CA ARG A 30 -8.41 11.80 -3.03
C ARG A 30 -7.80 12.97 -2.25
N LEU A 31 -8.27 14.19 -2.49
CA LEU A 31 -7.79 15.39 -1.77
C LEU A 31 -8.43 15.54 -0.37
N GLY A 32 -9.42 14.72 -0.02
CA GLY A 32 -10.13 14.83 1.25
C GLY A 32 -11.02 16.07 1.37
N VAL A 33 -11.39 16.69 0.24
CA VAL A 33 -12.20 17.91 0.24
C VAL A 33 -13.68 17.55 0.41
N SER A 34 -14.40 18.27 1.28
CA SER A 34 -15.84 18.03 1.44
C SER A 34 -16.63 18.59 0.24
N LYS A 35 -17.85 18.09 0.00
CA LYS A 35 -18.73 18.65 -1.05
C LYS A 35 -19.00 20.14 -0.84
N THR A 36 -19.15 20.55 0.42
CA THR A 36 -19.41 21.93 0.82
C THR A 36 -18.19 22.81 0.54
N ASP A 37 -17.00 22.37 0.90
CA ASP A 37 -15.77 23.14 0.68
C ASP A 37 -15.49 23.29 -0.81
N LEU A 38 -15.66 22.21 -1.59
CA LEU A 38 -15.50 22.27 -3.05
C LEU A 38 -16.51 23.23 -3.68
N ALA A 39 -17.77 23.20 -3.24
CA ALA A 39 -18.82 24.09 -3.73
C ALA A 39 -18.47 25.56 -3.51
N THR A 40 -17.99 25.90 -2.31
CA THR A 40 -17.48 27.24 -1.98
C THR A 40 -16.33 27.64 -2.90
N GLN A 41 -15.34 26.77 -3.09
CA GLN A 41 -14.16 27.05 -3.90
C GLN A 41 -14.50 27.30 -5.38
N VAL A 42 -15.45 26.55 -5.95
CA VAL A 42 -15.84 26.68 -7.37
C VAL A 42 -17.07 27.56 -7.59
N LYS A 43 -17.57 28.21 -6.54
CA LYS A 43 -18.69 29.16 -6.55
C LYS A 43 -19.99 28.57 -7.11
N VAL A 44 -20.38 27.41 -6.59
CA VAL A 44 -21.67 26.74 -6.87
C VAL A 44 -22.34 26.32 -5.56
N SER A 45 -23.58 25.82 -5.61
CA SER A 45 -24.23 25.29 -4.41
C SER A 45 -23.69 23.90 -4.06
N PRO A 46 -23.66 23.51 -2.75
CA PRO A 46 -23.32 22.14 -2.35
C PRO A 46 -24.23 21.08 -3.00
N ALA A 47 -25.50 21.44 -3.23
CA ALA A 47 -26.46 20.59 -3.95
C ALA A 47 -26.02 20.35 -5.40
N ALA A 48 -25.46 21.35 -6.08
CA ALA A 48 -24.95 21.19 -7.44
C ALA A 48 -23.77 20.19 -7.49
N ILE A 49 -22.82 20.28 -6.55
CA ILE A 49 -21.74 19.27 -6.45
C ILE A 49 -22.31 17.87 -6.24
N GLY A 50 -23.31 17.72 -5.36
CA GLY A 50 -24.01 16.46 -5.16
C GLY A 50 -24.68 15.91 -6.44
N GLN A 51 -25.35 16.77 -7.20
CA GLN A 51 -25.98 16.42 -8.48
C GLN A 51 -24.95 16.05 -9.55
N TYR A 52 -23.81 16.73 -9.59
CA TYR A 52 -22.72 16.41 -10.51
C TYR A 52 -22.14 15.03 -10.22
N GLU A 53 -21.81 14.73 -8.95
CA GLU A 53 -21.28 13.42 -8.55
C GLU A 53 -22.31 12.28 -8.71
N ALA A 54 -23.60 12.57 -8.57
CA ALA A 54 -24.67 11.61 -8.79
C ALA A 54 -25.01 11.42 -10.29
N GLY A 55 -24.44 12.23 -11.19
CA GLY A 55 -24.73 12.19 -12.62
C GLY A 55 -26.11 12.72 -13.01
N VAL A 56 -26.78 13.45 -12.12
CA VAL A 56 -28.09 14.08 -12.37
C VAL A 56 -27.95 15.22 -13.37
N ASN A 57 -26.90 16.04 -13.20
CA ASN A 57 -26.59 17.17 -14.08
C ASN A 57 -25.09 17.16 -14.43
N SER A 58 -24.74 17.72 -15.59
CA SER A 58 -23.33 17.96 -15.94
C SER A 58 -22.93 19.41 -15.63
N PRO A 59 -21.70 19.66 -15.16
CA PRO A 59 -21.23 21.03 -14.97
C PRO A 59 -21.06 21.75 -16.31
N ARG A 60 -21.27 23.07 -16.33
CA ARG A 60 -20.94 23.91 -17.50
C ARG A 60 -19.42 23.96 -17.70
N PRO A 61 -18.91 24.23 -18.91
CA PRO A 61 -17.46 24.30 -19.18
C PRO A 61 -16.68 25.18 -18.19
N GLU A 62 -17.17 26.39 -17.90
CA GLU A 62 -16.54 27.29 -16.93
C GLU A 62 -16.49 26.72 -15.50
N VAL A 63 -17.45 25.87 -15.13
CA VAL A 63 -17.47 25.20 -13.82
C VAL A 63 -16.48 24.03 -13.83
N LEU A 64 -16.34 23.31 -14.96
CA LEU A 64 -15.34 22.25 -15.13
C LEU A 64 -13.92 22.78 -14.96
N ASP A 65 -13.59 23.94 -15.53
CA ASP A 65 -12.26 24.54 -15.38
C ASP A 65 -11.96 24.90 -13.91
N ARG A 66 -12.95 25.47 -13.20
CA ARG A 66 -12.81 25.76 -11.77
C ARG A 66 -12.68 24.49 -10.92
N LEU A 67 -13.42 23.43 -11.26
CA LEU A 67 -13.29 22.12 -10.63
C LEU A 67 -11.90 21.52 -10.85
N ALA A 68 -11.37 21.61 -12.07
CA ALA A 68 -10.05 21.10 -12.43
C ALA A 68 -8.95 21.80 -11.63
N MET A 69 -9.00 23.13 -11.58
CA MET A 69 -8.07 23.94 -10.77
C MET A 69 -8.17 23.60 -9.27
N ALA A 70 -9.38 23.55 -8.73
CA ALA A 70 -9.62 23.26 -7.31
C ALA A 70 -9.13 21.87 -6.91
N LEU A 71 -9.29 20.89 -7.81
CA LEU A 71 -8.95 19.49 -7.57
C LEU A 71 -7.56 19.10 -8.09
N GLN A 72 -6.77 20.07 -8.54
CA GLN A 72 -5.39 19.86 -9.03
C GLN A 72 -5.29 18.78 -10.11
N VAL A 73 -6.26 18.77 -11.02
CA VAL A 73 -6.31 17.88 -12.19
C VAL A 73 -6.48 18.69 -13.46
N ARG A 74 -6.23 18.09 -14.63
CA ARG A 74 -6.59 18.72 -15.91
C ARG A 74 -8.10 18.58 -16.16
N PRO A 75 -8.76 19.47 -16.91
CA PRO A 75 -10.20 19.36 -17.21
C PRO A 75 -10.59 18.02 -17.84
N GLU A 76 -9.71 17.43 -18.66
CA GLU A 76 -9.90 16.13 -19.30
C GLU A 76 -9.92 14.98 -18.29
N PHE A 77 -9.51 15.21 -17.04
CA PHE A 77 -9.67 14.21 -15.99
C PHE A 77 -11.14 13.81 -15.80
N PHE A 78 -12.08 14.73 -16.02
CA PHE A 78 -13.53 14.49 -15.87
C PHE A 78 -14.18 13.88 -17.12
N SER A 79 -13.40 13.57 -18.15
CA SER A 79 -13.88 12.98 -19.40
C SER A 79 -14.12 11.47 -19.29
N VAL A 80 -15.06 10.97 -20.09
CA VAL A 80 -15.23 9.53 -20.32
C VAL A 80 -14.05 8.96 -21.13
N GLY A 81 -13.90 7.63 -21.12
CA GLY A 81 -12.93 6.91 -21.96
C GLY A 81 -11.66 6.44 -21.24
N ARG A 82 -11.41 6.94 -20.02
CA ARG A 82 -10.40 6.33 -19.14
C ARG A 82 -11.00 5.13 -18.39
N PRO A 83 -10.27 4.02 -18.25
CA PRO A 83 -10.67 2.89 -17.41
C PRO A 83 -11.09 3.37 -16.02
N LEU A 84 -12.21 2.89 -15.51
CA LEU A 84 -12.71 3.26 -14.18
C LEU A 84 -12.98 1.97 -13.42
N ALA A 85 -12.20 1.72 -12.38
CA ALA A 85 -12.54 0.68 -11.42
C ALA A 85 -13.76 1.14 -10.63
N ARG A 86 -14.95 0.69 -11.03
CA ARG A 86 -16.19 0.86 -10.26
C ARG A 86 -16.14 -0.12 -9.10
N ILE A 87 -15.31 0.20 -8.11
CA ILE A 87 -15.28 -0.54 -6.87
C ILE A 87 -16.38 0.08 -6.00
N ASP A 88 -17.48 -0.64 -5.82
CA ASP A 88 -18.35 -0.32 -4.70
C ASP A 88 -17.47 -0.33 -3.45
N SER A 89 -17.49 0.73 -2.64
CA SER A 89 -16.65 0.84 -1.45
C SER A 89 -16.77 -0.36 -0.49
N VAL A 90 -17.82 -1.17 -0.67
CA VAL A 90 -18.10 -2.43 0.02
C VAL A 90 -17.15 -3.57 -0.43
N ASN A 91 -16.66 -3.56 -1.67
CA ASN A 91 -15.78 -4.58 -2.25
C ASN A 91 -14.30 -4.16 -2.28
N ALA A 92 -14.00 -2.90 -1.94
CA ALA A 92 -12.63 -2.45 -1.71
C ALA A 92 -12.17 -2.88 -0.32
N HIS A 93 -11.75 -4.14 -0.19
CA HIS A 93 -11.29 -4.67 1.09
C HIS A 93 -9.97 -3.99 1.50
N PHE A 94 -10.07 -2.95 2.33
CA PHE A 94 -8.94 -2.35 3.02
C PHE A 94 -8.45 -3.28 4.11
N ARG A 95 -7.30 -3.90 3.89
CA ARG A 95 -6.87 -5.01 4.73
C ARG A 95 -6.11 -4.56 6.00
N SER A 96 -5.50 -3.37 6.03
CA SER A 96 -4.72 -2.85 7.18
C SER A 96 -5.21 -1.51 7.79
N LEU A 97 -6.34 -0.93 7.34
CA LEU A 97 -6.76 0.41 7.78
C LEU A 97 -7.67 0.45 9.02
N ARG A 98 -7.39 -0.38 10.04
CA ARG A 98 -8.25 -0.59 11.20
C ARG A 98 -8.63 0.67 11.98
N SER A 99 -7.68 1.57 12.24
CA SER A 99 -7.89 2.79 13.04
C SER A 99 -8.00 4.07 12.20
N ALA A 100 -7.91 3.96 10.87
CA ALA A 100 -7.99 5.10 9.98
C ALA A 100 -9.41 5.67 9.97
N ARG A 101 -9.55 7.01 9.91
CA ARG A 101 -10.86 7.64 9.78
C ARG A 101 -11.49 7.19 8.46
N VAL A 102 -12.83 7.19 8.39
CA VAL A 102 -13.55 6.87 7.14
C VAL A 102 -13.04 7.72 5.97
N SER A 103 -12.75 9.01 6.21
CA SER A 103 -12.14 9.91 5.24
C SER A 103 -10.80 9.41 4.71
N ASP A 104 -9.97 8.84 5.57
CA ASP A 104 -8.62 8.38 5.22
C ASP A 104 -8.68 7.08 4.42
N ARG A 105 -9.60 6.18 4.77
CA ARG A 105 -9.92 4.99 3.97
C ARG A 105 -10.41 5.35 2.57
N GLN A 106 -11.28 6.36 2.48
CA GLN A 106 -11.79 6.84 1.19
C GLN A 106 -10.68 7.47 0.33
N LYS A 107 -9.79 8.28 0.92
CA LYS A 107 -8.59 8.81 0.23
C LYS A 107 -7.67 7.69 -0.27
N ALA A 108 -7.43 6.69 0.59
CA ALA A 108 -6.63 5.52 0.24
C ALA A 108 -7.24 4.77 -0.96
N LEU A 109 -8.58 4.64 -1.00
CA LEU A 109 -9.29 4.02 -2.14
C LEU A 109 -9.19 4.81 -3.43
N ALA A 110 -9.41 6.13 -3.33
CA ALA A 110 -9.28 7.00 -4.48
C ALA A 110 -7.84 6.96 -5.04
N THR A 111 -6.84 6.81 -4.17
CA THR A 111 -5.44 6.66 -4.60
C THR A 111 -5.19 5.29 -5.24
N ALA A 112 -5.64 4.20 -4.62
CA ALA A 112 -5.48 2.85 -5.14
C ALA A 112 -6.17 2.64 -6.49
N THR A 113 -7.38 3.19 -6.66
CA THR A 113 -8.09 3.15 -7.95
C THR A 113 -7.31 3.88 -9.04
N LEU A 114 -6.70 5.04 -8.75
CA LEU A 114 -5.86 5.74 -9.71
C LEU A 114 -4.59 4.96 -10.07
N VAL A 115 -3.96 4.31 -9.09
CA VAL A 115 -2.80 3.43 -9.33
C VAL A 115 -3.21 2.24 -10.21
N TRP A 116 -4.36 1.63 -9.93
CA TRP A 116 -4.91 0.56 -10.77
C TRP A 116 -5.15 1.04 -12.20
N GLU A 117 -5.77 2.21 -12.39
CA GLU A 117 -6.02 2.75 -13.72
C GLU A 117 -4.74 3.00 -14.51
N LEU A 118 -3.70 3.50 -13.84
CA LEU A 118 -2.39 3.66 -14.44
C LEU A 118 -1.81 2.30 -14.85
N ALA A 119 -1.83 1.30 -13.95
CA ALA A 119 -1.36 -0.04 -14.25
C ALA A 119 -2.13 -0.66 -15.44
N PHE A 120 -3.46 -0.56 -15.45
CA PHE A 120 -4.31 -1.04 -16.54
C PHE A 120 -4.02 -0.31 -17.86
N ALA A 121 -3.79 1.01 -17.83
CA ALA A 121 -3.42 1.76 -19.02
C ALA A 121 -2.04 1.34 -19.56
N LEU A 122 -1.09 1.07 -18.66
CA LEU A 122 0.25 0.59 -19.02
C LEU A 122 0.21 -0.84 -19.60
N GLU A 123 -0.68 -1.71 -19.11
CA GLU A 123 -0.84 -3.08 -19.62
C GLU A 123 -1.19 -3.15 -21.12
N ARG A 124 -1.69 -2.05 -21.71
CA ARG A 124 -1.90 -1.94 -23.17
C ARG A 124 -0.60 -1.87 -23.97
N TYR A 125 0.52 -1.53 -23.32
CA TYR A 125 1.82 -1.32 -23.94
C TYR A 125 2.90 -2.28 -23.42
N VAL A 126 2.76 -2.74 -22.17
CA VAL A 126 3.70 -3.66 -21.52
C VAL A 126 2.95 -4.83 -20.90
N ARG A 127 3.59 -6.00 -20.81
CA ARG A 127 3.02 -7.14 -20.08
C ARG A 127 3.48 -7.09 -18.63
N LEU A 128 2.59 -6.65 -17.73
CA LEU A 128 2.84 -6.78 -16.30
C LEU A 128 2.64 -8.25 -15.87
N PRO A 129 3.45 -8.77 -14.93
CA PRO A 129 3.25 -10.13 -14.42
C PRO A 129 1.87 -10.30 -13.80
N GLU A 130 1.28 -11.47 -13.92
CA GLU A 130 0.08 -11.84 -13.16
C GLU A 130 0.40 -11.98 -11.67
N ALA A 131 -0.63 -11.83 -10.83
CA ALA A 131 -0.48 -11.94 -9.38
C ALA A 131 -0.10 -13.36 -8.98
N ASP A 132 1.15 -13.55 -8.57
CA ASP A 132 1.73 -14.84 -8.21
C ASP A 132 1.76 -15.01 -6.69
N LEU A 133 0.57 -15.16 -6.11
CA LEU A 133 0.36 -15.44 -4.69
C LEU A 133 -0.31 -16.80 -4.52
N PRO A 134 0.24 -17.69 -3.68
CA PRO A 134 -0.34 -19.01 -3.48
C PRO A 134 -1.66 -18.92 -2.70
N SER A 135 -2.50 -19.94 -2.85
CA SER A 135 -3.65 -20.12 -1.97
C SER A 135 -3.18 -20.65 -0.62
N VAL A 136 -3.66 -20.05 0.47
CA VAL A 136 -3.35 -20.46 1.83
C VAL A 136 -4.61 -21.02 2.47
N PRO A 137 -4.60 -22.27 2.98
CA PRO A 137 -5.75 -22.85 3.67
C PRO A 137 -6.19 -21.99 4.85
N ALA A 138 -7.49 -21.90 5.09
CA ALA A 138 -8.03 -21.19 6.24
C ALA A 138 -7.48 -21.78 7.55
N GLY A 139 -7.08 -20.91 8.48
CA GLY A 139 -6.49 -21.30 9.76
C GLY A 139 -5.00 -21.67 9.72
N THR A 140 -4.34 -21.57 8.56
CA THR A 140 -2.87 -21.73 8.48
C THR A 140 -2.18 -20.71 9.38
N ALA A 141 -1.20 -21.16 10.18
CA ALA A 141 -0.47 -20.25 11.05
C ALA A 141 0.35 -19.22 10.22
N PRO A 142 0.46 -17.96 10.65
CA PRO A 142 1.19 -16.94 9.89
C PRO A 142 2.63 -17.32 9.52
N ALA A 143 3.33 -18.05 10.39
CA ALA A 143 4.68 -18.52 10.13
C ALA A 143 4.75 -19.62 9.05
N GLU A 144 3.73 -20.47 8.97
CA GLU A 144 3.62 -21.50 7.93
C GLU A 144 3.27 -20.87 6.58
N ALA A 145 2.34 -19.90 6.57
CA ALA A 145 2.03 -19.13 5.37
C ALA A 145 3.25 -18.35 4.85
N ALA A 146 4.08 -17.81 5.75
CA ALA A 146 5.34 -17.18 5.38
C ALA A 146 6.32 -18.17 4.75
N ALA A 147 6.47 -19.37 5.31
CA ALA A 147 7.31 -20.42 4.74
C ALA A 147 6.79 -20.89 3.37
N LEU A 148 5.48 -21.06 3.24
CA LEU A 148 4.79 -21.42 2.00
C LEU A 148 5.05 -20.37 0.93
N LEU A 149 4.90 -19.07 1.23
CA LEU A 149 5.19 -18.01 0.28
C LEU A 149 6.67 -17.99 -0.12
N ARG A 150 7.60 -18.18 0.82
CA ARG A 150 9.04 -18.25 0.51
C ARG A 150 9.36 -19.39 -0.44
N GLY A 151 8.78 -20.58 -0.20
CA GLY A 151 8.92 -21.72 -1.10
C GLY A 151 8.31 -21.46 -2.48
N HIS A 152 7.11 -20.90 -2.52
CA HIS A 152 6.40 -20.52 -3.76
C HIS A 152 7.18 -19.51 -4.60
N TRP A 153 7.76 -18.49 -3.94
CA TRP A 153 8.63 -17.50 -4.58
C TRP A 153 10.06 -17.99 -4.81
N ASN A 154 10.39 -19.24 -4.46
CA ASN A 154 11.73 -19.81 -4.55
C ASN A 154 12.81 -18.89 -3.92
N LEU A 155 12.48 -18.31 -2.76
CA LEU A 155 13.40 -17.43 -2.04
C LEU A 155 14.46 -18.27 -1.33
N PRO A 156 15.74 -17.87 -1.38
CA PRO A 156 16.80 -18.60 -0.69
C PRO A 156 16.62 -18.58 0.82
N ASP A 157 17.16 -19.55 1.54
CA ASP A 157 17.23 -19.53 2.99
C ASP A 157 18.17 -18.41 3.47
N GLY A 158 17.58 -17.28 3.89
CA GLY A 158 18.33 -16.06 4.19
C GLY A 158 17.52 -14.77 4.02
N PRO A 159 18.21 -13.62 4.05
CA PRO A 159 17.59 -12.30 3.87
C PRO A 159 16.83 -12.19 2.54
N VAL A 160 15.63 -11.61 2.58
CA VAL A 160 14.87 -11.27 1.37
C VAL A 160 15.46 -9.99 0.75
N LYS A 161 16.42 -10.17 -0.16
CA LYS A 161 17.02 -9.05 -0.92
C LYS A 161 15.97 -8.47 -1.87
N HIS A 162 16.05 -7.16 -2.13
CA HIS A 162 15.16 -6.46 -3.07
C HIS A 162 13.66 -6.79 -2.88
N LEU A 163 13.15 -6.72 -1.65
CA LEU A 163 11.79 -7.14 -1.29
C LEU A 163 10.71 -6.55 -2.22
N VAL A 164 10.76 -5.24 -2.47
CA VAL A 164 9.80 -4.55 -3.34
C VAL A 164 9.88 -5.08 -4.78
N ALA A 165 11.09 -5.16 -5.35
CA ALA A 165 11.27 -5.67 -6.71
C ALA A 165 10.82 -7.14 -6.85
N ASN A 166 11.01 -7.96 -5.81
CA ASN A 166 10.48 -9.33 -5.80
C ASN A 166 8.95 -9.31 -5.84
N ALA A 167 8.30 -8.50 -5.00
CA ALA A 167 6.84 -8.36 -5.02
C ALA A 167 6.32 -7.87 -6.39
N GLU A 168 6.96 -6.86 -6.98
CA GLU A 168 6.62 -6.32 -8.31
C GLU A 168 6.78 -7.36 -9.41
N SER A 169 7.87 -8.15 -9.38
CA SER A 169 8.08 -9.25 -10.34
C SER A 169 7.04 -10.37 -10.25
N ARG A 170 6.27 -10.41 -9.15
CA ARG A 170 5.19 -11.37 -8.86
C ARG A 170 3.80 -10.75 -9.02
N GLY A 171 3.72 -9.64 -9.76
CA GLY A 171 2.47 -9.02 -10.17
C GLY A 171 1.80 -8.13 -9.12
N ILE A 172 2.50 -7.83 -8.02
CA ILE A 172 2.05 -6.87 -7.00
C ILE A 172 2.50 -5.46 -7.39
N VAL A 173 1.56 -4.56 -7.66
CA VAL A 173 1.90 -3.16 -7.97
C VAL A 173 2.26 -2.43 -6.69
N VAL A 174 3.48 -1.91 -6.59
CA VAL A 174 3.92 -1.11 -5.44
C VAL A 174 4.01 0.35 -5.85
N ALA A 175 3.26 1.22 -5.18
CA ALA A 175 3.27 2.66 -5.43
C ALA A 175 3.67 3.42 -4.18
N VAL A 176 4.48 4.47 -4.36
CA VAL A 176 4.91 5.36 -3.27
C VAL A 176 4.14 6.66 -3.38
N ARG A 177 3.41 7.05 -2.34
CA ARG A 177 2.69 8.33 -2.30
C ARG A 177 3.65 9.50 -2.11
N PRO A 178 3.32 10.71 -2.59
CA PRO A 178 4.14 11.91 -2.30
C PRO A 178 4.20 12.23 -0.80
N LEU A 179 5.34 12.77 -0.33
CA LEU A 179 5.57 13.18 1.07
C LEU A 179 4.56 14.21 1.58
N SER A 180 3.98 15.02 0.69
CA SER A 180 2.99 16.05 1.04
C SER A 180 1.64 15.47 1.47
N GLU A 181 1.38 14.19 1.22
CA GLU A 181 0.16 13.48 1.59
C GLU A 181 0.37 12.65 2.87
N ILE A 182 0.79 13.31 3.97
CA ILE A 182 1.08 12.65 5.26
C ILE A 182 -0.23 12.21 5.93
N ASP A 183 -0.68 11.01 5.62
CA ASP A 183 -1.69 10.32 6.43
C ASP A 183 -1.03 9.55 7.59
N ALA A 184 -1.80 9.19 8.62
CA ALA A 184 -1.32 8.45 9.80
C ALA A 184 -0.81 7.03 9.49
N VAL A 185 -0.95 6.56 8.25
CA VAL A 185 -0.73 5.17 7.84
C VAL A 185 0.54 5.07 7.01
N ASP A 186 1.50 4.25 7.46
CA ASP A 186 2.81 4.11 6.82
C ASP A 186 2.76 3.33 5.48
N ALA A 187 1.86 2.35 5.36
CA ALA A 187 1.54 1.60 4.16
C ALA A 187 0.15 0.94 4.26
N PHE A 188 -0.45 0.58 3.13
CA PHE A 188 -1.65 -0.25 3.07
C PHE A 188 -1.68 -1.07 1.78
N SER A 189 -2.43 -2.16 1.80
CA SER A 189 -2.70 -3.01 0.64
C SER A 189 -4.18 -3.13 0.33
N VAL A 190 -4.47 -3.32 -0.96
CA VAL A 190 -5.81 -3.54 -1.48
C VAL A 190 -5.73 -4.33 -2.77
N VAL A 191 -6.76 -5.12 -3.06
CA VAL A 191 -6.92 -5.77 -4.36
C VAL A 191 -7.98 -4.99 -5.14
N VAL A 192 -7.62 -4.49 -6.32
CA VAL A 192 -8.53 -3.80 -7.24
C VAL A 192 -8.66 -4.63 -8.50
N LEU A 193 -9.85 -5.17 -8.77
CA LEU A 193 -10.12 -6.00 -9.96
C LEU A 193 -9.00 -7.04 -10.19
N ASP A 194 -8.80 -7.89 -9.19
CA ASP A 194 -7.77 -8.95 -9.13
C ASP A 194 -6.29 -8.51 -9.14
N ARG A 195 -6.01 -7.21 -9.24
CA ARG A 195 -4.65 -6.69 -9.13
C ARG A 195 -4.31 -6.35 -7.67
N PRO A 196 -3.35 -7.04 -7.02
CA PRO A 196 -2.86 -6.64 -5.71
C PRO A 196 -2.01 -5.37 -5.83
N ILE A 197 -2.32 -4.39 -4.98
CA ILE A 197 -1.65 -3.10 -4.91
C ILE A 197 -1.20 -2.86 -3.48
N ILE A 198 0.07 -2.49 -3.31
CA ILE A 198 0.61 -1.97 -2.05
C ILE A 198 0.94 -0.50 -2.25
N ILE A 199 0.39 0.34 -1.38
CA ILE A 199 0.69 1.77 -1.36
C ILE A 199 1.49 2.05 -0.09
N THR A 200 2.62 2.72 -0.23
CA THR A 200 3.52 3.05 0.88
C THR A 200 3.88 4.53 0.87
N THR A 201 4.33 5.04 2.01
CA THR A 201 4.81 6.42 2.14
C THR A 201 6.32 6.53 1.88
N PRO A 202 6.85 7.72 1.53
CA PRO A 202 8.28 7.90 1.28
C PRO A 202 9.14 7.85 2.54
N ARG A 203 8.56 7.65 3.73
CA ARG A 203 9.28 7.48 5.01
C ARG A 203 10.31 6.34 4.99
N ARG A 204 10.38 5.57 3.90
CA ARG A 204 11.54 4.77 3.48
C ARG A 204 12.89 5.44 3.71
N THR A 205 13.00 6.77 3.57
CA THR A 205 14.26 7.51 3.83
C THR A 205 14.62 7.63 5.31
N GLU A 206 13.65 7.50 6.23
CA GLU A 206 13.86 7.66 7.67
C GLU A 206 14.26 6.33 8.33
N ASN A 207 13.62 5.22 7.94
CA ASN A 207 13.96 3.90 8.48
C ASN A 207 13.67 2.76 7.48
N VAL A 208 14.74 2.25 6.85
CA VAL A 208 14.65 1.14 5.89
C VAL A 208 14.08 -0.15 6.49
N PHE A 209 14.33 -0.42 7.77
CA PHE A 209 13.84 -1.62 8.45
C PHE A 209 12.34 -1.55 8.65
N LYS A 210 11.81 -0.38 9.05
CA LYS A 210 10.38 -0.15 9.20
C LYS A 210 9.67 -0.31 7.85
N HIS A 211 10.20 0.30 6.80
CA HIS A 211 9.64 0.17 5.46
C HIS A 211 9.59 -1.30 4.99
N ARG A 212 10.68 -2.06 5.16
CA ARG A 212 10.71 -3.48 4.81
C ARG A 212 9.69 -4.31 5.59
N PHE A 213 9.57 -4.04 6.89
CA PHE A 213 8.57 -4.69 7.73
C PHE A 213 7.15 -4.35 7.26
N SER A 214 6.84 -3.08 6.99
CA SER A 214 5.54 -2.66 6.45
C SER A 214 5.20 -3.34 5.13
N ILE A 215 6.13 -3.43 4.17
CA ILE A 215 5.88 -4.14 2.91
C ILE A 215 5.61 -5.64 3.16
N ALA A 216 6.38 -6.30 4.04
CA ALA A 216 6.15 -7.70 4.37
C ALA A 216 4.81 -7.92 5.10
N HIS A 217 4.42 -6.98 5.96
CA HIS A 217 3.14 -6.95 6.66
C HIS A 217 1.97 -6.84 5.65
N GLU A 218 2.08 -5.93 4.68
CA GLU A 218 1.08 -5.78 3.62
C GLU A 218 1.00 -7.01 2.70
N ILE A 219 2.12 -7.66 2.39
CA ILE A 219 2.11 -8.97 1.70
C ILE A 219 1.36 -10.01 2.55
N GLY A 220 1.53 -10.00 3.86
CA GLY A 220 0.79 -10.85 4.80
C GLY A 220 -0.72 -10.63 4.69
N HIS A 221 -1.17 -9.39 4.61
CA HIS A 221 -2.59 -9.08 4.38
C HIS A 221 -3.11 -9.59 3.04
N LEU A 222 -2.35 -9.41 1.96
CA LEU A 222 -2.73 -9.92 0.63
C LEU A 222 -2.85 -11.44 0.61
N LEU A 223 -2.02 -12.14 1.39
CA LEU A 223 -1.97 -13.60 1.41
C LEU A 223 -2.99 -14.23 2.38
N LEU A 224 -3.02 -13.78 3.63
CA LEU A 224 -3.80 -14.41 4.72
C LEU A 224 -5.25 -13.93 4.78
N HIS A 225 -5.52 -12.69 4.36
CA HIS A 225 -6.76 -12.01 4.69
C HIS A 225 -7.62 -11.70 3.46
N ARG A 226 -7.58 -12.55 2.41
CA ARG A 226 -8.22 -12.32 1.09
C ARG A 226 -9.73 -12.06 1.16
N GLU A 227 -10.44 -12.71 2.07
CA GLU A 227 -11.91 -12.69 2.15
C GLU A 227 -12.45 -11.89 3.35
N VAL A 228 -11.56 -11.30 4.15
CA VAL A 228 -12.00 -10.64 5.39
C VAL A 228 -12.51 -9.22 5.14
N THR A 229 -13.71 -8.94 5.62
CA THR A 229 -14.44 -7.68 5.45
C THR A 229 -14.17 -6.65 6.53
N GLU A 230 -13.80 -7.07 7.76
CA GLU A 230 -13.55 -6.15 8.87
C GLU A 230 -12.19 -6.39 9.56
N PRO A 231 -11.35 -5.36 9.71
CA PRO A 231 -10.06 -5.50 10.37
C PRO A 231 -10.21 -5.64 11.89
N THR A 232 -9.74 -6.77 12.43
CA THR A 232 -9.73 -7.07 13.87
C THR A 232 -8.32 -6.96 14.44
N ALA A 233 -8.20 -6.99 15.78
CA ALA A 233 -6.88 -7.02 16.42
C ALA A 233 -6.09 -8.30 16.14
N SER A 234 -6.77 -9.40 15.81
CA SER A 234 -6.10 -10.66 15.48
C SER A 234 -5.47 -10.60 14.09
N ILE A 235 -6.16 -10.03 13.10
CA ILE A 235 -5.67 -9.86 11.72
C ILE A 235 -4.36 -9.08 11.67
N GLU A 236 -4.28 -7.96 12.40
CA GLU A 236 -3.05 -7.16 12.47
C GLU A 236 -1.89 -7.96 13.12
N LYS A 237 -2.18 -8.71 14.19
CA LYS A 237 -1.19 -9.58 14.83
C LYS A 237 -0.74 -10.72 13.91
N GLU A 238 -1.65 -11.26 13.12
CA GLU A 238 -1.37 -12.30 12.13
C GLU A 238 -0.47 -11.74 11.01
N ALA A 239 -0.75 -10.54 10.51
CA ALA A 239 0.08 -9.85 9.52
C ALA A 239 1.49 -9.52 10.08
N ASP A 240 1.59 -9.05 11.33
CA ASP A 240 2.86 -8.82 12.01
C ASP A 240 3.66 -10.12 12.20
N ALA A 241 2.99 -11.19 12.64
CA ALA A 241 3.61 -12.50 12.82
C ALA A 241 4.08 -13.08 11.48
N PHE A 242 3.29 -12.91 10.41
CA PHE A 242 3.67 -13.25 9.05
C PHE A 242 4.92 -12.48 8.63
N ALA A 243 4.92 -11.14 8.77
CA ALA A 243 6.04 -10.29 8.36
C ALA A 243 7.35 -10.68 9.08
N ALA A 244 7.26 -10.92 10.39
CA ALA A 244 8.39 -11.37 11.20
C ALA A 244 8.92 -12.73 10.73
N ALA A 245 8.04 -13.71 10.51
CA ALA A 245 8.43 -15.05 10.05
C ALA A 245 8.97 -15.04 8.60
N PHE A 246 8.39 -14.21 7.72
CA PHE A 246 8.80 -14.07 6.33
C PHE A 246 10.18 -13.44 6.21
N LEU A 247 10.46 -12.38 6.98
CA LEU A 247 11.74 -11.69 6.98
C LEU A 247 12.81 -12.44 7.79
N THR A 248 12.43 -13.12 8.86
CA THR A 248 13.35 -13.86 9.76
C THR A 248 12.87 -15.30 10.05
N PRO A 249 13.00 -16.22 9.08
CA PRO A 249 12.57 -17.61 9.24
C PRO A 249 13.22 -18.29 10.43
N ALA A 250 12.47 -19.12 11.16
CA ALA A 250 12.92 -19.71 12.43
C ALA A 250 14.20 -20.54 12.26
N SER A 251 14.23 -21.40 11.24
CA SER A 251 15.36 -22.26 10.91
C SER A 251 16.65 -21.47 10.69
N ALA A 252 16.57 -20.38 9.91
CA ALA A 252 17.74 -19.55 9.64
C ALA A 252 18.17 -18.72 10.86
N MET A 253 17.21 -18.29 11.69
CA MET A 253 17.50 -17.57 12.93
C MET A 253 18.15 -18.44 13.99
N ASP A 254 17.87 -19.74 14.03
CA ASP A 254 18.52 -20.65 14.99
C ASP A 254 20.04 -20.71 14.83
N ALA A 255 20.51 -20.60 13.59
CA ALA A 255 21.92 -20.56 13.23
C ALA A 255 22.52 -19.16 13.31
N ALA A 256 21.76 -18.12 12.96
CA ALA A 256 22.28 -16.76 12.82
C ALA A 256 22.23 -15.91 14.10
N LEU A 257 21.29 -16.19 15.01
CA LEU A 257 21.17 -15.42 16.25
C LEU A 257 22.34 -15.69 17.20
N PRO A 258 22.86 -14.66 17.89
CA PRO A 258 23.89 -14.86 18.89
C PRO A 258 23.35 -15.68 20.08
N GLN A 259 24.21 -16.49 20.70
CA GLN A 259 23.83 -17.32 21.86
C GLN A 259 23.46 -16.47 23.09
N ARG A 260 23.97 -15.24 23.17
CA ARG A 260 23.70 -14.28 24.24
C ARG A 260 23.24 -12.97 23.63
N LEU A 261 22.40 -12.24 24.36
CA LEU A 261 21.91 -10.94 23.92
C LEU A 261 23.08 -9.93 23.85
N ASP A 262 23.49 -9.60 22.63
CA ASP A 262 24.52 -8.62 22.30
C ASP A 262 23.96 -7.65 21.24
N LEU A 263 23.73 -6.40 21.64
CA LEU A 263 23.13 -5.39 20.77
C LEU A 263 23.99 -5.05 19.55
N ALA A 264 25.32 -5.10 19.67
CA ALA A 264 26.22 -4.81 18.54
C ALA A 264 26.20 -5.96 17.52
N ALA A 265 26.12 -7.20 18.00
CA ALA A 265 25.93 -8.37 17.12
C ALA A 265 24.56 -8.32 16.42
N LEU A 266 23.50 -7.95 17.15
CA LEU A 266 22.16 -7.79 16.58
C LEU A 266 22.06 -6.64 15.58
N ASP A 267 22.79 -5.54 15.77
CA ASP A 267 22.87 -4.46 14.77
C ASP A 267 23.50 -4.95 13.45
N ARG A 268 24.64 -5.63 13.52
CA ARG A 268 25.29 -6.20 12.33
C ARG A 268 24.39 -7.22 11.62
N LEU A 269 23.73 -8.08 12.40
CA LEU A 269 22.77 -9.04 11.87
C LEU A 269 21.56 -8.33 11.23
N GLY A 270 21.01 -7.33 11.89
CA GLY A 270 19.88 -6.53 11.41
C GLY A 270 20.17 -5.85 10.08
N ARG A 271 21.37 -5.28 9.89
CA ARG A 271 21.82 -4.72 8.61
C ARG A 271 21.90 -5.77 7.50
N THR A 272 22.35 -6.98 7.82
CA THR A 272 22.46 -8.09 6.86
C THR A 272 21.09 -8.60 6.44
N TRP A 273 20.17 -8.70 7.39
CA TRP A 273 18.81 -9.23 7.18
C TRP A 273 17.81 -8.17 6.71
N GLY A 274 18.16 -6.90 6.88
CA GLY A 274 17.30 -5.75 6.61
C GLY A 274 16.12 -5.70 7.58
N VAL A 275 16.36 -5.95 8.86
CA VAL A 275 15.37 -5.89 9.95
C VAL A 275 15.94 -5.14 11.15
N SER A 276 15.07 -4.57 11.98
CA SER A 276 15.50 -3.77 13.13
C SER A 276 16.10 -4.65 14.23
N PRO A 277 17.08 -4.14 15.01
CA PRO A 277 17.58 -4.85 16.18
C PRO A 277 16.47 -5.17 17.19
N THR A 278 15.47 -4.30 17.33
CA THR A 278 14.27 -4.54 18.15
C THR A 278 13.52 -5.81 17.71
N SER A 279 13.32 -6.00 16.40
CA SER A 279 12.70 -7.22 15.86
C SER A 279 13.54 -8.46 16.16
N LEU A 280 14.87 -8.36 16.05
CA LEU A 280 15.77 -9.48 16.37
C LEU A 280 15.80 -9.83 17.87
N VAL A 281 15.72 -8.84 18.77
CA VAL A 281 15.58 -9.10 20.21
C VAL A 281 14.28 -9.88 20.48
N ARG A 282 13.17 -9.50 19.84
CA ARG A 282 11.92 -10.28 19.94
C ARG A 282 12.10 -11.71 19.45
N ARG A 283 12.81 -11.88 18.33
CA ARG A 283 13.12 -13.20 17.79
C ARG A 283 13.96 -14.04 18.75
N MET A 284 14.93 -13.44 19.45
CA MET A 284 15.69 -14.15 20.49
C MET A 284 14.80 -14.66 21.63
N VAL A 285 13.77 -13.91 22.04
CA VAL A 285 12.82 -14.36 23.07
C VAL A 285 12.02 -15.56 22.57
N GLU A 286 11.46 -15.47 21.36
CA GLU A 286 10.67 -16.54 20.73
C GLU A 286 11.46 -17.84 20.54
N ARG A 287 12.78 -17.74 20.33
CA ARG A 287 13.69 -18.89 20.20
C ARG A 287 14.34 -19.31 21.52
N GLY A 288 13.93 -18.75 22.66
CA GLY A 288 14.45 -19.10 23.98
C GLY A 288 15.92 -18.73 24.22
N ARG A 289 16.50 -17.83 23.40
CA ARG A 289 17.88 -17.35 23.53
C ARG A 289 18.04 -16.24 24.58
N THR A 290 16.93 -15.61 24.97
CA THR A 290 16.91 -14.57 26.00
C THR A 290 15.54 -14.56 26.70
N THR A 291 15.48 -13.90 27.86
CA THR A 291 14.24 -13.75 28.64
C THR A 291 13.52 -12.45 28.29
N GLU A 292 12.19 -12.40 28.51
CA GLU A 292 11.40 -11.16 28.37
C GLU A 292 11.97 -10.01 29.22
N SER A 293 12.46 -10.31 30.44
CA SER A 293 13.09 -9.31 31.31
C SER A 293 14.36 -8.71 30.71
N SER A 294 15.16 -9.52 30.00
CA SER A 294 16.38 -9.09 29.32
C SER A 294 16.07 -8.33 28.04
N ALA A 295 15.06 -8.76 27.28
CA ALA A 295 14.55 -8.05 26.12
C ALA A 295 14.03 -6.66 26.48
N ARG A 296 13.29 -6.51 27.58
CA ARG A 296 12.81 -5.18 28.04
C ARG A 296 13.95 -4.19 28.28
N ARG A 297 15.05 -4.63 28.89
CA ARG A 297 16.25 -3.79 29.09
C ARG A 297 16.95 -3.47 27.77
N ALA A 298 16.97 -4.43 26.84
CA ALA A 298 17.50 -4.23 25.50
C ALA A 298 16.73 -3.13 24.74
N TYR A 299 15.40 -3.17 24.77
CA TYR A 299 14.56 -2.15 24.13
C TYR A 299 14.80 -0.75 24.69
N GLN A 300 14.91 -0.62 26.02
CA GLN A 300 15.23 0.67 26.65
C GLN A 300 16.55 1.26 26.16
N ARG A 301 17.58 0.41 26.03
CA ARG A 301 18.89 0.82 25.50
C ARG A 301 18.84 1.19 24.02
N LEU A 302 18.10 0.42 23.21
CA LEU A 302 17.94 0.71 21.79
C LEU A 302 17.22 2.03 21.56
N ASN A 303 16.12 2.30 22.28
CA ASN A 303 15.41 3.57 22.16
C ASN A 303 16.31 4.76 22.51
N ALA A 304 17.12 4.67 23.57
CA ALA A 304 18.08 5.71 23.92
C ALA A 304 19.16 5.99 22.85
N VAL A 305 19.42 5.03 21.95
CA VAL A 305 20.38 5.18 20.85
C VAL A 305 19.72 5.69 19.56
N TYR A 306 18.44 5.36 19.34
CA TYR A 306 17.70 5.79 18.14
C TYR A 306 16.95 7.11 18.30
N ASP A 307 16.67 7.54 19.53
CA ASP A 307 16.04 8.84 19.86
C ASP A 307 17.08 9.96 20.14
N ALA A 308 18.38 9.68 19.98
CA ALA A 308 19.49 10.62 20.15
C ALA A 308 20.07 11.05 18.79
#